data_AF-A0A355QC24-F1
#
_entry.id   AF-A0A355QC24-F1
#
_cell.length_a   1.000
_cell.length_b   1.000
_cell.length_c   1.000
_cell.angle_alpha   90.00
_cell.angle_beta   90.00
_cell.angle_gamma   90.00
#
_symmetry.space_group_name_H-M   'P 1'
#
loop_
_entity.id
_entity.type
_entity.pdbx_description
1 polymer ?
#
loop_
_entity_poly.entity_id
_entity_poly.type
_entity_poly.pdbx_seq_one_letter_code
_entity_poly.pdbx_strand_id
1 'polypeptide(L)'
;MLYYTPHLICQGWGALLAQQQRSWQALWQQEVDDWEHTDDASKPAKPSRKLWIANNLTLETLIALHAENPAGLGFVSDEILGILNGLGQFKGGRGNDKQTILSLWNGYDFENPTADSDRYVRDVYVPMSGGIQEVLVRKIINEENTSDGLAARFLFNHLVIAKIPASIERQQEIDQILFEDHREYDTMKGIFDRLVAIRDVEQQVLMDMHARNHLALFAQYLKTQARKGSEQGFAAYMKLQTYLYRLTLLVHYMTRRNADDAKVSEETAQHAISIMRFFIASMQRAYGTVEMTDRERKARAILDKLHQLGGRAKLKDIKQPIKKTVSSKEASALIKELVELGVLKEVRDGKEKFVELVNR
;
A
#
# COMPACT_ATOMS: atom_id res chain seq x y z
N MET A 1 18.12 8.01 -2.38
CA MET A 1 17.17 7.84 -1.27
C MET A 1 17.19 6.36 -0.97
N LEU A 2 17.99 5.97 0.02
CA LEU A 2 18.39 4.58 0.24
C LEU A 2 17.22 3.80 0.86
N TYR A 3 16.90 2.71 0.17
CA TYR A 3 16.08 1.56 0.53
C TYR A 3 16.00 1.28 2.04
N TYR A 4 14.89 1.64 2.68
CA TYR A 4 14.50 1.12 4.01
C TYR A 4 13.45 0.01 3.91
N THR A 5 12.86 -0.20 2.74
CA THR A 5 11.88 -1.25 2.46
C THR A 5 12.43 -2.68 2.52
N PRO A 6 13.68 -2.98 2.12
CA PRO A 6 14.17 -4.37 2.13
C PRO A 6 14.23 -4.96 3.55
N HIS A 7 14.56 -4.16 4.57
CA HIS A 7 14.68 -4.68 5.94
C HIS A 7 13.34 -5.12 6.53
N LEU A 8 12.23 -4.46 6.20
CA LEU A 8 10.88 -4.87 6.65
C LEU A 8 10.33 -6.09 5.88
N ILE A 9 10.81 -6.33 4.66
CA ILE A 9 10.48 -7.54 3.89
C ILE A 9 11.34 -8.73 4.33
N CYS A 10 12.56 -8.48 4.81
CA CYS A 10 13.50 -9.50 5.29
C CYS A 10 13.40 -9.81 6.80
N GLN A 11 12.59 -9.07 7.57
CA GLN A 11 12.38 -9.27 9.01
C GLN A 11 10.87 -9.24 9.36
N GLY A 12 10.52 -9.72 10.56
CA GLY A 12 9.13 -9.79 11.02
C GLY A 12 8.20 -10.57 10.09
N TRP A 13 7.08 -9.96 9.69
CA TRP A 13 6.06 -10.58 8.81
C TRP A 13 6.62 -11.11 7.48
N GLY A 14 7.59 -10.41 6.88
CA GLY A 14 8.18 -10.84 5.61
C GLY A 14 9.04 -12.10 5.75
N ALA A 15 9.77 -12.22 6.88
CA ALA A 15 10.53 -13.42 7.21
C ALA A 15 9.60 -14.63 7.48
N LEU A 16 8.54 -14.43 8.26
CA LEU A 16 7.51 -15.45 8.52
C LEU A 16 6.86 -15.93 7.21
N LEU A 17 6.53 -15.00 6.32
CA LEU A 17 5.97 -15.30 5.00
C LEU A 17 6.93 -16.12 4.12
N ALA A 18 8.21 -15.75 4.10
CA ALA A 18 9.23 -16.51 3.36
C ALA A 18 9.44 -17.91 3.95
N GLN A 19 9.43 -18.05 5.28
CA GLN A 19 9.52 -19.34 5.96
C GLN A 19 8.31 -20.23 5.65
N GLN A 20 7.10 -19.69 5.70
CA GLN A 20 5.89 -20.44 5.39
C GLN A 20 5.87 -20.94 3.95
N GLN A 21 6.27 -20.09 2.98
CA GLN A 21 6.36 -20.52 1.58
C GLN A 21 7.42 -21.60 1.35
N ARG A 22 8.56 -21.56 2.06
CA ARG A 22 9.55 -22.66 2.04
C ARG A 22 8.96 -23.95 2.63
N SER A 23 8.21 -23.85 3.71
CA SER A 23 7.52 -25.01 4.31
C SER A 23 6.52 -25.62 3.34
N TRP A 24 5.70 -24.81 2.66
CA TRP A 24 4.75 -25.30 1.65
C TRP A 24 5.47 -25.88 0.42
N GLN A 25 6.59 -25.32 0.00
CA GLN A 25 7.42 -25.90 -1.07
C GLN A 25 7.92 -27.30 -0.70
N ALA A 26 8.45 -27.47 0.52
CA ALA A 26 8.98 -28.74 0.98
C ALA A 26 7.89 -29.80 1.10
N LEU A 27 6.73 -29.43 1.68
CA LEU A 27 5.57 -30.31 1.78
C LEU A 27 5.08 -30.73 0.37
N TRP A 28 4.90 -29.77 -0.52
CA TRP A 28 4.47 -30.04 -1.89
C TRP A 28 5.45 -30.95 -2.64
N GLN A 29 6.77 -30.77 -2.47
CA GLN A 29 7.76 -31.65 -3.09
C GLN A 29 7.59 -33.08 -2.60
N GLN A 30 7.42 -33.28 -1.29
CA GLN A 30 7.16 -34.59 -0.72
C GLN A 30 5.85 -35.20 -1.26
N GLU A 31 4.77 -34.42 -1.32
CA GLU A 31 3.47 -34.87 -1.87
C GLU A 31 3.58 -35.26 -3.35
N VAL A 32 4.36 -34.52 -4.14
CA VAL A 32 4.64 -34.84 -5.55
C VAL A 32 5.46 -36.12 -5.65
N ASP A 33 6.50 -36.27 -4.85
CA ASP A 33 7.34 -37.47 -4.85
C ASP A 33 6.49 -38.70 -4.49
N ASP A 34 5.65 -38.63 -3.45
CA ASP A 34 4.72 -39.70 -3.07
C ASP A 34 3.68 -40.00 -4.19
N TRP A 35 3.19 -38.94 -4.85
CA TRP A 35 2.28 -39.05 -5.99
C TRP A 35 2.92 -39.75 -7.20
N GLU A 36 4.20 -39.46 -7.50
CA GLU A 36 4.93 -40.10 -8.60
C GLU A 36 5.11 -41.60 -8.38
N HIS A 37 5.30 -42.02 -7.12
CA HIS A 37 5.44 -43.43 -6.72
C HIS A 37 4.12 -44.17 -6.48
N THR A 38 2.97 -43.49 -6.67
CA THR A 38 1.65 -44.12 -6.60
C THR A 38 1.33 -44.82 -7.93
N ASP A 39 0.81 -46.06 -7.86
CA ASP A 39 0.39 -46.84 -9.02
C ASP A 39 -0.63 -46.07 -9.88
N ASP A 40 -0.42 -46.04 -11.20
CA ASP A 40 -1.23 -45.28 -12.16
C ASP A 40 -2.73 -45.61 -12.10
N ALA A 41 -3.10 -46.83 -11.70
CA ALA A 41 -4.49 -47.25 -11.54
C ALA A 41 -5.21 -46.59 -10.34
N SER A 42 -4.46 -46.03 -9.39
CA SER A 42 -4.97 -45.40 -8.15
C SER A 42 -4.47 -43.97 -7.95
N LYS A 43 -3.82 -43.41 -8.97
CA LYS A 43 -3.10 -42.14 -8.89
C LYS A 43 -4.10 -40.99 -8.67
N PRO A 44 -4.03 -40.27 -7.54
CA PRO A 44 -4.94 -39.16 -7.29
C PRO A 44 -4.61 -37.97 -8.20
N ALA A 45 -5.38 -36.88 -8.10
CA ALA A 45 -5.01 -35.64 -8.78
C ALA A 45 -3.63 -35.16 -8.31
N LYS A 46 -2.84 -34.60 -9.22
CA LYS A 46 -1.51 -34.06 -8.89
C LYS A 46 -1.66 -32.98 -7.81
N PRO A 47 -0.87 -33.02 -6.72
CA PRO A 47 -0.95 -32.01 -5.67
C PRO A 47 -0.57 -30.63 -6.20
N SER A 48 -1.35 -29.62 -5.80
CA SER A 48 -1.08 -28.21 -6.12
C SER A 48 -0.32 -27.53 -4.97
N ARG A 49 0.59 -26.63 -5.32
CA ARG A 49 1.39 -25.91 -4.32
C ARG A 49 0.61 -24.73 -3.74
N LYS A 50 0.51 -24.67 -2.41
CA LYS A 50 -0.03 -23.50 -1.70
C LYS A 50 0.89 -22.29 -1.85
N LEU A 51 0.31 -21.15 -2.21
CA LEU A 51 1.03 -19.90 -2.49
C LEU A 51 0.35 -18.69 -1.87
N TRP A 52 1.15 -17.80 -1.31
CA TRP A 52 0.70 -16.45 -0.96
C TRP A 52 1.33 -15.37 -1.83
N ILE A 53 2.58 -15.59 -2.28
CA ILE A 53 3.24 -14.68 -3.21
C ILE A 53 3.72 -15.48 -4.41
N ALA A 54 3.51 -14.94 -5.60
CA ALA A 54 4.17 -15.45 -6.79
C ALA A 54 4.58 -14.30 -7.69
N ASN A 55 5.88 -14.08 -7.85
CA ASN A 55 6.43 -13.00 -8.66
C ASN A 55 6.87 -13.50 -10.04
N ASN A 56 7.05 -12.57 -11.00
CA ASN A 56 7.51 -12.85 -12.37
C ASN A 56 6.61 -13.81 -13.15
N LEU A 57 5.29 -13.69 -12.98
CA LEU A 57 4.30 -14.48 -13.70
C LEU A 57 3.75 -13.74 -14.92
N THR A 58 3.42 -14.49 -15.97
CA THR A 58 2.48 -13.99 -16.98
C THR A 58 1.08 -13.92 -16.38
N LEU A 59 0.20 -13.09 -16.96
CA LEU A 59 -1.20 -13.01 -16.54
C LEU A 59 -1.90 -14.37 -16.61
N GLU A 60 -1.60 -15.16 -17.63
CA GLU A 60 -2.15 -16.50 -17.78
C GLU A 60 -1.72 -17.44 -16.65
N THR A 61 -0.43 -17.43 -16.29
CA THR A 61 0.11 -18.26 -15.21
C THR A 61 -0.45 -17.82 -13.86
N LEU A 62 -0.61 -16.51 -13.65
CA LEU A 62 -1.26 -15.95 -12.47
C LEU A 62 -2.67 -16.51 -12.29
N ILE A 63 -3.48 -16.52 -13.35
CA ILE A 63 -4.86 -17.02 -13.29
C ILE A 63 -4.89 -18.53 -13.01
N ALA A 64 -4.02 -19.31 -13.66
CA ALA A 64 -3.92 -20.74 -13.40
C ALA A 64 -3.56 -21.03 -11.94
N LEU A 65 -2.52 -20.35 -11.40
CA LEU A 65 -2.13 -20.50 -10.00
C LEU A 65 -3.22 -20.03 -9.03
N HIS A 66 -4.00 -19.02 -9.40
CA HIS A 66 -5.10 -18.54 -8.56
C HIS A 66 -6.29 -19.51 -8.54
N ALA A 67 -6.58 -20.20 -9.65
CA ALA A 67 -7.56 -21.28 -9.66
C ALA A 67 -7.14 -22.44 -8.73
N GLU A 68 -5.85 -22.73 -8.67
CA GLU A 68 -5.28 -23.71 -7.72
C GLU A 68 -5.18 -23.18 -6.27
N ASN A 69 -5.22 -21.86 -6.08
CA ASN A 69 -5.11 -21.16 -4.80
C ASN A 69 -6.34 -20.25 -4.57
N PRO A 70 -7.53 -20.82 -4.31
CA PRO A 70 -8.77 -20.05 -4.20
C PRO A 70 -8.77 -19.05 -3.03
N ALA A 71 -7.99 -19.30 -1.98
CA ALA A 71 -7.76 -18.36 -0.88
C ALA A 71 -7.04 -17.04 -1.30
N GLY A 72 -6.54 -16.99 -2.54
CA GLY A 72 -5.86 -15.85 -3.12
C GLY A 72 -4.34 -15.95 -3.07
N LEU A 73 -3.70 -15.21 -3.97
CA LEU A 73 -2.26 -14.97 -3.98
C LEU A 73 -1.98 -13.54 -4.45
N GLY A 74 -0.82 -13.01 -4.08
CA GLY A 74 -0.43 -11.64 -4.40
C GLY A 74 0.99 -11.53 -4.95
N PHE A 75 1.37 -10.27 -5.14
CA PHE A 75 2.72 -9.88 -5.54
C PHE A 75 3.37 -9.04 -4.43
N VAL A 76 4.63 -9.33 -4.14
CA VAL A 76 5.47 -8.52 -3.26
C VAL A 76 6.79 -8.27 -3.95
N SER A 77 7.10 -7.01 -4.23
CA SER A 77 8.32 -6.59 -4.93
C SER A 77 8.94 -5.39 -4.24
N ASP A 78 10.26 -5.24 -4.33
CA ASP A 78 10.94 -4.01 -3.90
C ASP A 78 10.47 -2.80 -4.73
N GLU A 79 10.11 -3.01 -6.00
CA GLU A 79 9.58 -2.00 -6.90
C GLU A 79 8.26 -2.45 -7.54
N ILE A 80 7.17 -1.73 -7.24
CA ILE A 80 5.82 -2.04 -7.75
C ILE A 80 5.72 -1.90 -9.27
N LEU A 81 6.54 -1.01 -9.87
CA LEU A 81 6.56 -0.83 -11.32
C LEU A 81 7.05 -2.07 -12.06
N GLY A 82 7.91 -2.89 -11.43
CA GLY A 82 8.33 -4.17 -12.01
C GLY A 82 7.14 -5.12 -12.20
N ILE A 83 6.24 -5.18 -11.21
CA ILE A 83 5.01 -5.99 -11.27
C ILE A 83 4.09 -5.45 -12.38
N LEU A 84 3.83 -4.14 -12.39
CA LEU A 84 2.94 -3.53 -13.39
C LEU A 84 3.47 -3.68 -14.82
N ASN A 85 4.78 -3.51 -15.04
CA ASN A 85 5.39 -3.70 -16.34
C ASN A 85 5.44 -5.18 -16.76
N GLY A 86 5.59 -6.10 -15.79
CA GLY A 86 5.62 -7.54 -16.04
C GLY A 86 4.24 -8.09 -16.41
N LEU A 87 3.21 -7.71 -15.67
CA LEU A 87 1.81 -8.07 -15.96
C LEU A 87 1.28 -7.36 -17.20
N GLY A 88 1.77 -6.15 -17.46
CA GLY A 88 1.42 -5.33 -18.60
C GLY A 88 2.48 -5.33 -19.69
N GLN A 89 3.18 -6.45 -19.96
CA GLN A 89 4.16 -6.52 -21.04
C GLN A 89 3.53 -6.13 -22.40
N PHE A 90 3.63 -4.84 -22.72
CA PHE A 90 4.07 -4.24 -23.98
C PHE A 90 3.81 -5.03 -25.27
N LYS A 91 2.61 -5.59 -25.49
CA LYS A 91 2.11 -5.90 -26.84
C LYS A 91 1.48 -4.64 -27.46
N GLY A 92 2.28 -3.59 -27.65
CA GLY A 92 1.98 -2.46 -28.54
C GLY A 92 0.56 -1.86 -28.43
N GLY A 93 -0.01 -1.74 -27.22
CA GLY A 93 -1.30 -1.09 -27.00
C GLY A 93 -2.54 -1.85 -27.51
N ARG A 94 -2.45 -3.17 -27.73
CA ARG A 94 -3.59 -3.98 -28.26
C ARG A 94 -4.09 -5.10 -27.32
N GLY A 95 -3.73 -5.07 -26.04
CA GLY A 95 -4.07 -6.13 -25.08
C GLY A 95 -5.17 -5.73 -24.09
N ASN A 96 -5.97 -6.73 -23.68
CA ASN A 96 -6.98 -6.62 -22.60
C ASN A 96 -6.35 -6.67 -21.19
N ASP A 97 -5.02 -6.80 -21.10
CA ASP A 97 -4.29 -7.11 -19.85
C ASP A 97 -4.54 -6.09 -18.73
N LYS A 98 -4.64 -4.80 -19.09
CA LYS A 98 -4.93 -3.73 -18.13
C LYS A 98 -6.31 -3.89 -17.50
N GLN A 99 -7.33 -4.17 -18.32
CA GLN A 99 -8.68 -4.43 -17.82
C GLN A 99 -8.71 -5.70 -16.96
N THR A 100 -7.96 -6.73 -17.35
CA THR A 100 -7.81 -7.91 -16.50
C THR A 100 -7.21 -7.56 -15.14
N ILE A 101 -6.11 -6.81 -15.09
CA ILE A 101 -5.50 -6.33 -13.82
C ILE A 101 -6.53 -5.59 -12.96
N LEU A 102 -7.39 -4.75 -13.56
CA LEU A 102 -8.46 -4.07 -12.83
C LEU A 102 -9.51 -5.03 -12.28
N SER A 103 -9.81 -6.12 -13.00
CA SER A 103 -10.71 -7.18 -12.57
C SER A 103 -10.14 -7.99 -11.40
N LEU A 104 -8.81 -8.22 -11.38
CA LEU A 104 -8.13 -8.96 -10.31
C LEU A 104 -8.21 -8.29 -8.92
N TRP A 105 -8.74 -7.06 -8.83
CA TRP A 105 -8.91 -6.35 -7.57
C TRP A 105 -10.35 -6.41 -7.02
N ASN A 106 -11.33 -6.75 -7.85
CA ASN A 106 -12.74 -6.45 -7.57
C ASN A 106 -13.40 -7.46 -6.61
N GLY A 107 -12.87 -8.68 -6.44
CA GLY A 107 -13.50 -9.72 -5.63
C GLY A 107 -14.74 -10.32 -6.28
N TYR A 108 -14.81 -10.35 -7.61
CA TYR A 108 -15.85 -11.06 -8.35
C TYR A 108 -15.27 -12.31 -9.00
N ASP A 109 -16.17 -13.18 -9.46
CA ASP A 109 -15.83 -14.33 -10.28
C ASP A 109 -15.05 -13.91 -11.54
N PHE A 110 -14.11 -14.76 -11.93
CA PHE A 110 -13.31 -14.57 -13.11
C PHE A 110 -13.15 -15.88 -13.87
N GLU A 111 -13.62 -15.87 -15.11
CA GLU A 111 -13.51 -16.97 -16.05
C GLU A 111 -12.38 -16.69 -17.06
N ASN A 112 -11.53 -17.68 -17.27
CA ASN A 112 -10.47 -17.63 -18.28
C ASN A 112 -10.25 -19.03 -18.89
N PRO A 113 -11.27 -19.58 -19.58
CA PRO A 113 -11.13 -20.86 -20.25
C PRO A 113 -10.02 -20.80 -21.29
N THR A 114 -9.18 -21.83 -21.32
CA THR A 114 -8.20 -22.09 -22.37
C THR A 114 -8.59 -23.35 -23.14
N ALA A 115 -7.89 -23.62 -24.25
CA ALA A 115 -8.12 -24.86 -25.01
C ALA A 115 -7.96 -26.13 -24.14
N ASP A 116 -7.08 -26.06 -23.14
CA ASP A 116 -6.68 -27.21 -22.32
C ASP A 116 -7.28 -27.20 -20.90
N SER A 117 -7.92 -26.10 -20.46
CA SER A 117 -8.43 -26.00 -19.08
C SER A 117 -9.56 -24.97 -18.93
N ASP A 118 -10.62 -25.34 -18.21
CA ASP A 118 -11.68 -24.42 -17.81
C ASP A 118 -11.31 -23.73 -16.48
N ARG A 119 -10.58 -22.60 -16.58
CA ARG A 119 -10.08 -21.90 -15.39
C ARG A 119 -11.15 -20.94 -14.86
N TYR A 120 -11.63 -21.24 -13.67
CA TYR A 120 -12.58 -20.40 -12.94
C TYR A 120 -12.02 -20.08 -11.56
N VAL A 121 -12.05 -18.80 -11.20
CA VAL A 121 -11.65 -18.31 -9.89
C VAL A 121 -12.82 -17.58 -9.25
N ARG A 122 -13.31 -18.15 -8.15
CA ARG A 122 -14.32 -17.53 -7.30
C ARG A 122 -13.68 -16.40 -6.48
N ASP A 123 -14.31 -15.24 -6.41
CA ASP A 123 -13.88 -14.09 -5.59
C ASP A 123 -12.43 -13.60 -5.84
N VAL A 124 -12.09 -13.18 -7.06
CA VAL A 124 -10.71 -12.81 -7.39
C VAL A 124 -10.18 -11.61 -6.62
N TYR A 125 -9.08 -11.83 -5.91
CA TYR A 125 -8.34 -10.75 -5.25
C TYR A 125 -6.83 -11.00 -5.26
N VAL A 126 -6.13 -10.23 -6.08
CA VAL A 126 -4.66 -10.28 -6.23
C VAL A 126 -4.05 -9.00 -5.64
N PRO A 127 -3.69 -8.99 -4.34
CA PRO A 127 -3.04 -7.83 -3.75
C PRO A 127 -1.63 -7.65 -4.31
N MET A 128 -1.24 -6.40 -4.55
CA MET A 128 0.10 -6.03 -5.00
C MET A 128 0.72 -5.06 -4.00
N SER A 129 1.91 -5.38 -3.52
CA SER A 129 2.67 -4.53 -2.61
C SER A 129 4.07 -4.31 -3.15
N GLY A 130 4.53 -3.06 -3.08
CA GLY A 130 5.91 -2.76 -3.40
C GLY A 130 6.26 -1.29 -3.26
N GLY A 131 7.56 -1.02 -3.22
CA GLY A 131 8.08 0.34 -3.14
C GLY A 131 7.89 1.11 -4.44
N ILE A 132 7.80 2.43 -4.32
CA ILE A 132 7.90 3.34 -5.45
C ILE A 132 8.62 4.61 -5.00
N GLN A 133 9.50 5.12 -5.85
CA GLN A 133 10.13 6.42 -5.61
C GLN A 133 9.12 7.54 -5.86
N GLU A 134 9.14 8.61 -5.05
CA GLU A 134 8.19 9.73 -5.15
C GLU A 134 8.13 10.31 -6.57
N VAL A 135 9.29 10.46 -7.22
CA VAL A 135 9.41 10.95 -8.59
C VAL A 135 8.67 10.04 -9.59
N LEU A 136 8.64 8.73 -9.35
CA LEU A 136 8.04 7.74 -10.22
C LEU A 136 6.54 7.54 -9.99
N VAL A 137 5.95 8.12 -8.93
CA VAL A 137 4.50 8.06 -8.66
C VAL A 137 3.66 8.53 -9.85
N ARG A 138 4.16 9.51 -10.61
CA ARG A 138 3.54 9.99 -11.87
C ARG A 138 3.38 8.91 -12.96
N LYS A 139 4.09 7.78 -12.85
CA LYS A 139 3.89 6.63 -13.75
C LYS A 139 2.64 5.83 -13.39
N ILE A 140 2.20 5.90 -12.15
CA ILE A 140 0.94 5.29 -11.69
C ILE A 140 -0.19 6.31 -11.81
N ILE A 141 -0.02 7.49 -11.23
CA ILE A 141 -0.99 8.58 -11.33
C ILE A 141 -0.66 9.38 -12.59
N ASN A 142 -1.31 9.06 -13.70
CA ASN A 142 -1.26 9.79 -14.97
C ASN A 142 -2.66 9.82 -15.58
N GLU A 143 -2.85 10.55 -16.67
CA GLU A 143 -4.15 10.71 -17.33
C GLU A 143 -4.78 9.34 -17.67
N GLU A 144 -4.05 8.46 -18.35
CA GLU A 144 -4.51 7.14 -18.78
C GLU A 144 -5.00 6.27 -17.60
N ASN A 145 -4.14 6.08 -16.58
CA ASN A 145 -4.42 5.26 -15.40
C ASN A 145 -5.45 5.87 -14.46
N THR A 146 -5.69 7.17 -14.58
CA THR A 146 -6.72 7.86 -13.81
C THR A 146 -8.07 7.68 -14.47
N SER A 147 -8.12 7.79 -15.81
CA SER A 147 -9.34 7.58 -16.59
C SER A 147 -9.88 6.15 -16.48
N ASP A 148 -9.02 5.13 -16.45
CA ASP A 148 -9.46 3.73 -16.27
C ASP A 148 -9.57 3.27 -14.80
N GLY A 149 -9.14 4.12 -13.87
CA GLY A 149 -9.23 3.87 -12.43
C GLY A 149 -8.16 2.91 -11.87
N LEU A 150 -7.08 2.61 -12.59
CA LEU A 150 -5.93 1.88 -12.04
C LEU A 150 -5.30 2.66 -10.88
N ALA A 151 -5.03 3.96 -11.07
CA ALA A 151 -4.39 4.81 -10.06
C ALA A 151 -5.18 4.84 -8.74
N ALA A 152 -6.50 4.90 -8.85
CA ALA A 152 -7.41 4.96 -7.70
C ALA A 152 -7.39 3.70 -6.81
N ARG A 153 -6.91 2.55 -7.33
CA ARG A 153 -6.86 1.30 -6.57
C ARG A 153 -5.62 1.19 -5.67
N PHE A 154 -4.60 2.02 -5.84
CA PHE A 154 -3.40 1.97 -5.01
C PHE A 154 -3.60 2.69 -3.68
N LEU A 155 -3.24 2.02 -2.58
CA LEU A 155 -3.05 2.64 -1.28
C LEU A 155 -1.63 3.18 -1.18
N PHE A 156 -1.47 4.49 -1.30
CA PHE A 156 -0.16 5.13 -1.14
C PHE A 156 0.22 5.20 0.34
N ASN A 157 1.44 4.78 0.66
CA ASN A 157 2.03 4.91 1.98
C ASN A 157 3.15 5.95 1.92
N HIS A 158 2.87 7.16 2.39
CA HIS A 158 3.91 8.18 2.50
C HIS A 158 4.48 8.22 3.93
N LEU A 159 5.57 7.49 4.15
CA LEU A 159 6.27 7.53 5.44
C LEU A 159 7.00 8.87 5.60
N VAL A 160 6.66 9.61 6.65
CA VAL A 160 7.41 10.81 7.05
C VAL A 160 8.70 10.35 7.73
N ILE A 161 9.81 10.36 6.99
CA ILE A 161 11.11 9.96 7.51
C ILE A 161 11.60 11.03 8.51
N ALA A 162 11.86 10.61 9.74
CA ALA A 162 12.46 11.47 10.76
C ALA A 162 13.85 11.93 10.28
N LYS A 163 14.15 13.23 10.43
CA LYS A 163 15.43 13.80 9.96
C LYS A 163 16.62 13.34 10.79
N ILE A 164 16.40 13.20 12.09
CA ILE A 164 17.38 12.66 13.00
C ILE A 164 17.11 11.15 13.02
N PRO A 165 18.09 10.32 12.65
CA PRO A 165 17.96 8.88 12.81
C PRO A 165 17.57 8.55 14.26
N ALA A 166 16.81 7.48 14.45
CA ALA A 166 16.57 6.95 15.78
C ALA A 166 17.92 6.73 16.50
N SER A 167 17.97 6.96 17.81
CA SER A 167 19.19 6.67 18.59
C SER A 167 19.55 5.19 18.49
N ILE A 168 20.80 4.83 18.80
CA ILE A 168 21.23 3.42 18.77
C ILE A 168 20.36 2.58 19.71
N GLU A 169 20.04 3.12 20.90
CA GLU A 169 19.19 2.45 21.89
C GLU A 169 17.79 2.23 21.30
N ARG A 170 17.22 3.23 20.64
CA ARG A 170 15.90 3.10 20.00
C ARG A 170 15.91 2.11 18.83
N GLN A 171 17.00 2.06 18.08
CA GLN A 171 17.17 1.06 17.02
C GLN A 171 17.23 -0.34 17.63
N GLN A 172 18.01 -0.54 18.70
CA GLN A 172 18.09 -1.81 19.43
C GLN A 172 16.74 -2.23 20.00
N GLU A 173 15.94 -1.31 20.54
CA GLU A 173 14.56 -1.60 20.99
C GLU A 173 13.67 -2.09 19.83
N ILE A 174 13.76 -1.44 18.67
CA ILE A 174 12.98 -1.82 17.47
C ILE A 174 13.45 -3.19 16.95
N ASP A 175 14.76 -3.39 16.89
CA ASP A 175 15.37 -4.63 16.44
C ASP A 175 14.96 -5.79 17.37
N GLN A 176 14.98 -5.58 18.69
CA GLN A 176 14.52 -6.57 19.68
C GLN A 176 13.08 -7.01 19.43
N ILE A 177 12.18 -6.09 19.05
CA ILE A 177 10.78 -6.43 18.70
C ILE A 177 10.70 -7.35 17.47
N LEU A 178 11.67 -7.27 16.56
CA LEU A 178 11.70 -8.00 15.29
C LEU A 178 12.44 -9.34 15.35
N PHE A 179 13.12 -9.65 16.46
CA PHE A 179 13.89 -10.89 16.64
C PHE A 179 13.09 -11.99 17.38
N GLU A 180 13.44 -13.25 17.08
CA GLU A 180 12.72 -14.47 17.47
C GLU A 180 12.58 -14.69 18.99
N ASP A 181 13.40 -14.06 19.81
CA ASP A 181 13.46 -14.29 21.27
C ASP A 181 12.64 -13.27 22.10
N HIS A 182 11.78 -12.48 21.46
CA HIS A 182 11.03 -11.40 22.14
C HIS A 182 9.50 -11.62 22.09
N ARG A 183 8.81 -11.24 23.18
CA ARG A 183 7.37 -11.43 23.36
C ARG A 183 6.51 -10.83 22.23
N GLU A 184 6.95 -9.71 21.68
CA GLU A 184 6.30 -8.99 20.59
C GLU A 184 6.43 -9.77 19.28
N TYR A 185 7.59 -10.39 19.04
CA TYR A 185 7.77 -11.31 17.92
C TYR A 185 6.85 -12.53 18.07
N ASP A 186 6.79 -13.15 19.26
CA ASP A 186 5.86 -14.25 19.53
C ASP A 186 4.40 -13.87 19.29
N THR A 187 4.03 -12.64 19.66
CA THR A 187 2.69 -12.12 19.43
C THR A 187 2.40 -11.98 17.94
N MET A 188 3.34 -11.39 17.19
CA MET A 188 3.27 -11.27 15.73
C MET A 188 3.19 -12.64 15.05
N LYS A 189 4.09 -13.56 15.40
CA LYS A 189 4.12 -14.93 14.90
C LYS A 189 2.81 -15.65 15.22
N GLY A 190 2.28 -15.50 16.43
CA GLY A 190 0.99 -16.07 16.81
C GLY A 190 -0.17 -15.52 15.98
N ILE A 191 -0.17 -14.25 15.58
CA ILE A 191 -1.17 -13.70 14.65
C ILE A 191 -0.98 -14.32 13.26
N PHE A 192 0.26 -14.38 12.78
CA PHE A 192 0.59 -14.97 11.48
C PHE A 192 0.13 -16.43 11.39
N ASP A 193 0.48 -17.26 12.37
CA ASP A 193 0.12 -18.68 12.42
C ASP A 193 -1.41 -18.87 12.41
N ARG A 194 -2.17 -18.00 13.08
CA ARG A 194 -3.64 -18.02 13.01
C ARG A 194 -4.15 -17.72 11.60
N LEU A 195 -3.56 -16.73 10.91
CA LEU A 195 -3.92 -16.41 9.53
C LEU A 195 -3.55 -17.55 8.56
N VAL A 196 -2.42 -18.24 8.78
CA VAL A 196 -2.07 -19.47 8.04
C VAL A 196 -3.16 -20.52 8.23
N ALA A 197 -3.57 -20.75 9.48
CA ALA A 197 -4.50 -21.83 9.84
C ALA A 197 -5.90 -21.65 9.23
N ILE A 198 -6.37 -20.41 9.08
CA ILE A 198 -7.70 -20.12 8.52
C ILE A 198 -7.69 -19.83 7.01
N ARG A 199 -6.52 -19.82 6.35
CA ARG A 199 -6.35 -19.39 4.95
C ARG A 199 -7.39 -19.99 4.01
N ASP A 200 -7.58 -21.30 4.09
CA ASP A 200 -8.41 -22.06 3.16
C ASP A 200 -9.83 -22.31 3.72
N VAL A 201 -10.23 -21.60 4.78
CA VAL A 201 -11.53 -21.74 5.44
C VAL A 201 -12.34 -20.47 5.26
N GLU A 202 -13.53 -20.58 4.67
CA GLU A 202 -14.45 -19.46 4.54
C GLU A 202 -14.98 -19.05 5.93
N GLN A 203 -14.75 -17.79 6.29
CA GLN A 203 -15.15 -17.24 7.59
C GLN A 203 -16.10 -16.06 7.40
N GLN A 204 -17.12 -15.98 8.26
CA GLN A 204 -18.04 -14.86 8.30
C GLN A 204 -17.95 -14.13 9.65
N VAL A 205 -17.43 -12.91 9.61
CA VAL A 205 -17.35 -12.05 10.79
C VAL A 205 -18.54 -11.07 10.79
N LEU A 206 -19.34 -11.12 11.85
CA LEU A 206 -20.44 -10.17 12.07
C LEU A 206 -19.92 -8.85 12.67
N MET A 207 -20.66 -7.76 12.50
CA MET A 207 -20.36 -6.47 13.12
C MET A 207 -21.40 -6.13 14.18
N ASP A 208 -20.98 -5.52 15.28
CA ASP A 208 -21.93 -4.90 16.21
C ASP A 208 -22.55 -3.61 15.63
N MET A 209 -23.60 -3.12 16.28
CA MET A 209 -24.32 -1.93 15.82
C MET A 209 -23.47 -0.65 15.88
N HIS A 210 -22.60 -0.53 16.87
CA HIS A 210 -21.77 0.66 17.06
C HIS A 210 -20.68 0.74 15.99
N ALA A 211 -19.96 -0.35 15.74
CA ALA A 211 -19.02 -0.52 14.64
C ALA A 211 -19.69 -0.21 13.30
N ARG A 212 -20.88 -0.79 13.05
CA ARG A 212 -21.64 -0.54 11.82
C ARG A 212 -21.95 0.95 11.64
N ASN A 213 -22.39 1.64 12.68
CA ASN A 213 -22.70 3.07 12.63
C ASN A 213 -21.46 3.92 12.33
N HIS A 214 -20.33 3.66 13.01
CA HIS A 214 -19.08 4.38 12.76
C HIS A 214 -18.57 4.20 11.34
N LEU A 215 -18.55 2.97 10.83
CA LEU A 215 -18.11 2.68 9.47
C LEU A 215 -19.06 3.28 8.42
N ALA A 216 -20.37 3.25 8.66
CA ALA A 216 -21.36 3.87 7.76
C ALA A 216 -21.21 5.40 7.70
N LEU A 217 -21.02 6.05 8.86
CA LEU A 217 -20.76 7.50 8.93
C LEU A 217 -19.46 7.85 8.21
N PHE A 218 -18.40 7.06 8.38
CA PHE A 218 -17.14 7.30 7.70
C PHE A 218 -17.22 7.04 6.19
N ALA A 219 -17.96 6.01 5.75
CA ALA A 219 -18.25 5.78 4.34
C ALA A 219 -19.04 6.94 3.72
N GLN A 220 -19.99 7.53 4.46
CA GLN A 220 -20.69 8.73 4.03
C GLN A 220 -19.76 9.93 3.94
N TYR A 221 -18.85 10.10 4.90
CA TYR A 221 -17.81 11.13 4.83
C TYR A 221 -16.95 10.98 3.57
N LEU A 222 -16.48 9.77 3.24
CA LEU A 222 -15.71 9.51 2.01
C LEU A 222 -16.49 9.93 0.75
N LYS A 223 -17.79 9.57 0.67
CA LYS A 223 -18.69 9.97 -0.43
C LYS A 223 -18.86 11.49 -0.53
N THR A 224 -18.91 12.19 0.60
CA THR A 224 -18.98 13.65 0.63
C THR A 224 -17.68 14.28 0.16
N GLN A 225 -16.52 13.75 0.57
CA GLN A 225 -15.22 14.24 0.11
C GLN A 225 -15.02 14.00 -1.38
N ALA A 226 -15.41 12.82 -1.89
CA ALA A 226 -15.34 12.47 -3.30
C ALA A 226 -16.00 13.56 -4.19
N ARG A 227 -17.19 14.03 -3.79
CA ARG A 227 -17.97 15.03 -4.53
C ARG A 227 -17.43 16.46 -4.44
N LYS A 228 -16.54 16.74 -3.48
CA LYS A 228 -15.91 18.06 -3.33
C LYS A 228 -14.59 18.17 -4.10
N GLY A 229 -13.96 17.05 -4.42
CA GLY A 229 -12.65 17.00 -5.07
C GLY A 229 -12.71 17.03 -6.60
N SER A 230 -11.55 16.87 -7.24
CA SER A 230 -11.43 16.63 -8.68
C SER A 230 -12.05 15.28 -9.07
N GLU A 231 -12.35 15.09 -10.36
CA GLU A 231 -12.83 13.80 -10.89
C GLU A 231 -11.84 12.65 -10.57
N GLN A 232 -10.55 12.96 -10.61
CA GLN A 232 -9.47 12.03 -10.25
C GLN A 232 -9.53 11.64 -8.77
N GLY A 233 -9.72 12.64 -7.89
CA GLY A 233 -9.94 12.44 -6.48
C GLY A 233 -11.22 11.65 -6.19
N PHE A 234 -12.30 11.88 -6.96
CA PHE A 234 -13.56 11.16 -6.80
C PHE A 234 -13.37 9.65 -6.90
N ALA A 235 -12.70 9.17 -7.96
CA ALA A 235 -12.44 7.74 -8.16
C ALA A 235 -11.63 7.14 -6.99
N ALA A 236 -10.59 7.84 -6.53
CA ALA A 236 -9.76 7.41 -5.41
C ALA A 236 -10.57 7.27 -4.11
N TYR A 237 -11.41 8.26 -3.77
CA TYR A 237 -12.28 8.19 -2.59
C TYR A 237 -13.27 7.02 -2.65
N MET A 238 -13.82 6.72 -3.84
CA MET A 238 -14.73 5.59 -3.99
C MET A 238 -14.01 4.25 -3.77
N LYS A 239 -12.75 4.11 -4.18
CA LYS A 239 -11.94 2.91 -3.88
C LYS A 239 -11.52 2.82 -2.42
N LEU A 240 -11.23 3.95 -1.77
CA LEU A 240 -11.02 4.00 -0.31
C LEU A 240 -12.25 3.49 0.47
N GLN A 241 -13.47 3.72 -0.04
CA GLN A 241 -14.67 3.16 0.57
C GLN A 241 -14.66 1.62 0.55
N THR A 242 -14.19 0.97 -0.53
CA THR A 242 -14.02 -0.48 -0.57
C THR A 242 -12.96 -0.95 0.43
N TYR A 243 -11.86 -0.21 0.54
CA TYR A 243 -10.78 -0.52 1.49
C TYR A 243 -11.20 -0.39 2.94
N LEU A 244 -12.16 0.49 3.27
CA LEU A 244 -12.66 0.66 4.65
C LEU A 244 -13.02 -0.68 5.30
N TYR A 245 -13.80 -1.52 4.61
CA TYR A 245 -14.26 -2.78 5.17
C TYR A 245 -13.17 -3.86 5.15
N ARG A 246 -12.37 -3.94 4.08
CA ARG A 246 -11.21 -4.85 4.01
C ARG A 246 -10.22 -4.58 5.14
N LEU A 247 -9.91 -3.32 5.38
CA LEU A 247 -9.01 -2.89 6.45
C LEU A 247 -9.62 -3.11 7.83
N THR A 248 -10.92 -2.89 7.99
CA THR A 248 -11.62 -3.20 9.25
C THR A 248 -11.48 -4.69 9.60
N LEU A 249 -11.72 -5.57 8.62
CA LEU A 249 -11.55 -7.01 8.81
C LEU A 249 -10.09 -7.37 9.13
N LEU A 250 -9.12 -6.78 8.43
CA LEU A 250 -7.71 -6.99 8.73
C LEU A 250 -7.37 -6.58 10.17
N VAL A 251 -7.79 -5.39 10.61
CA VAL A 251 -7.56 -4.91 11.98
C VAL A 251 -8.25 -5.82 13.00
N HIS A 252 -9.43 -6.35 12.69
CA HIS A 252 -10.12 -7.33 13.54
C HIS A 252 -9.27 -8.58 13.78
N TYR A 253 -8.77 -9.22 12.72
CA TYR A 253 -7.91 -10.41 12.83
C TYR A 253 -6.54 -10.11 13.45
N MET A 254 -6.01 -8.90 13.27
CA MET A 254 -4.75 -8.50 13.89
C MET A 254 -4.89 -8.29 15.40
N THR A 255 -6.05 -7.84 15.88
CA THR A 255 -6.24 -7.41 17.28
C THR A 255 -6.98 -8.43 18.14
N ARG A 256 -7.77 -9.33 17.53
CA ARG A 256 -8.58 -10.33 18.25
C ARG A 256 -7.96 -11.71 18.15
N ARG A 257 -7.90 -12.42 19.28
CA ARG A 257 -7.38 -13.80 19.34
C ARG A 257 -8.37 -14.80 18.74
N ASN A 258 -9.65 -14.69 19.09
CA ASN A 258 -10.74 -15.50 18.55
C ASN A 258 -11.58 -14.62 17.61
N ALA A 259 -10.98 -14.23 16.49
CA ALA A 259 -11.59 -13.28 15.57
C ALA A 259 -12.87 -13.83 14.94
N ASP A 260 -12.95 -15.14 14.68
CA ASP A 260 -14.09 -15.77 14.02
C ASP A 260 -15.37 -15.74 14.88
N ASP A 261 -15.22 -15.94 16.20
CA ASP A 261 -16.34 -15.93 17.15
C ASP A 261 -16.72 -14.52 17.62
N ALA A 262 -15.85 -13.54 17.39
CA ALA A 262 -16.02 -12.18 17.88
C ALA A 262 -16.63 -11.28 16.81
N LYS A 263 -17.62 -10.49 17.20
CA LYS A 263 -18.10 -9.40 16.33
C LYS A 263 -17.03 -8.32 16.20
N VAL A 264 -16.98 -7.66 15.04
CA VAL A 264 -16.25 -6.39 14.89
C VAL A 264 -16.82 -5.40 15.89
N SER A 265 -15.94 -4.91 16.75
CA SER A 265 -16.30 -3.98 17.82
C SER A 265 -16.16 -2.53 17.39
N GLU A 266 -16.81 -1.62 18.14
CA GLU A 266 -16.62 -0.17 17.98
C GLU A 266 -15.13 0.23 17.99
N GLU A 267 -14.34 -0.32 18.91
CA GLU A 267 -12.90 -0.07 19.01
C GLU A 267 -12.17 -0.46 17.72
N THR A 268 -12.46 -1.65 17.17
CA THR A 268 -11.91 -2.13 15.90
C THR A 268 -12.24 -1.17 14.75
N ALA A 269 -13.47 -0.67 14.69
CA ALA A 269 -13.89 0.29 13.68
C ALA A 269 -13.15 1.64 13.81
N GLN A 270 -12.96 2.13 15.05
CA GLN A 270 -12.21 3.37 15.28
C GLN A 270 -10.74 3.25 14.90
N HIS A 271 -10.09 2.11 15.18
CA HIS A 271 -8.74 1.83 14.72
C HIS A 271 -8.65 1.80 13.19
N ALA A 272 -9.57 1.10 12.51
CA ALA A 272 -9.62 1.07 11.05
C ALA A 272 -9.82 2.46 10.44
N ILE A 273 -10.72 3.29 11.01
CA ILE A 273 -10.94 4.67 10.59
C ILE A 273 -9.68 5.52 10.75
N SER A 274 -8.92 5.31 11.83
CA SER A 274 -7.66 6.04 12.06
C SER A 274 -6.62 5.73 10.99
N ILE A 275 -6.49 4.46 10.61
CA ILE A 275 -5.61 4.04 9.51
C ILE A 275 -6.15 4.54 8.16
N MET A 276 -7.47 4.54 7.93
CA MET A 276 -8.06 5.12 6.71
C MET A 276 -7.76 6.62 6.56
N ARG A 277 -7.76 7.39 7.66
CA ARG A 277 -7.37 8.81 7.63
C ARG A 277 -5.93 8.99 7.16
N PHE A 278 -5.03 8.10 7.57
CA PHE A 278 -3.66 8.09 7.05
C PHE A 278 -3.61 7.84 5.54
N PHE A 279 -4.39 6.87 5.02
CA PHE A 279 -4.45 6.60 3.58
C PHE A 279 -5.11 7.73 2.78
N ILE A 280 -6.11 8.42 3.34
CA ILE A 280 -6.68 9.63 2.73
C ILE A 280 -5.62 10.70 2.59
N ALA A 281 -4.87 11.00 3.67
CA ALA A 281 -3.84 12.03 3.64
C ALA A 281 -2.71 11.67 2.66
N SER A 282 -2.30 10.39 2.63
CA SER A 282 -1.29 9.90 1.70
C SER A 282 -1.76 9.95 0.24
N MET A 283 -3.02 9.62 -0.02
CA MET A 283 -3.64 9.75 -1.34
C MET A 283 -3.71 11.21 -1.79
N GLN A 284 -4.23 12.12 -0.95
CA GLN A 284 -4.29 13.55 -1.25
C GLN A 284 -2.91 14.11 -1.58
N ARG A 285 -1.88 13.69 -0.84
CA ARG A 285 -0.51 14.08 -1.15
C ARG A 285 -0.05 13.54 -2.50
N ALA A 286 -0.26 12.25 -2.77
CA ALA A 286 0.20 11.63 -4.01
C ALA A 286 -0.44 12.27 -5.25
N TYR A 287 -1.75 12.48 -5.24
CA TYR A 287 -2.48 13.15 -6.32
C TYR A 287 -2.07 14.63 -6.42
N GLY A 288 -1.98 15.34 -5.30
CA GLY A 288 -1.54 16.73 -5.28
C GLY A 288 -0.13 16.91 -5.86
N THR A 289 0.82 16.02 -5.57
CA THR A 289 2.17 16.06 -6.15
C THR A 289 2.20 15.91 -7.67
N VAL A 290 1.21 15.21 -8.25
CA VAL A 290 1.12 14.98 -9.70
C VAL A 290 0.35 16.09 -10.41
N GLU A 291 -0.73 16.58 -9.80
CA GLU A 291 -1.51 17.72 -10.33
C GLU A 291 -0.74 19.06 -10.25
N MET A 292 0.33 19.12 -9.43
CA MET A 292 1.18 20.30 -9.30
C MET A 292 1.78 20.78 -10.62
N THR A 293 1.46 22.03 -10.96
CA THR A 293 2.20 22.82 -11.95
C THR A 293 3.68 22.94 -11.55
N ASP A 294 4.55 23.24 -12.51
CA ASP A 294 5.97 23.49 -12.22
C ASP A 294 6.16 24.58 -11.15
N ARG A 295 5.29 25.60 -11.17
CA ARG A 295 5.27 26.68 -10.19
C ARG A 295 4.93 26.18 -8.77
N GLU A 296 3.89 25.35 -8.64
CA GLU A 296 3.49 24.77 -7.35
C GLU A 296 4.52 23.77 -6.83
N ARG A 297 5.15 22.98 -7.71
CA ARG A 297 6.25 22.08 -7.35
C ARG A 297 7.44 22.85 -6.77
N LYS A 298 7.79 23.99 -7.38
CA LYS A 298 8.83 24.89 -6.88
C LYS A 298 8.43 25.51 -5.54
N ALA A 299 7.17 25.92 -5.37
CA ALA A 299 6.65 26.41 -4.08
C ALA A 299 6.70 25.33 -2.99
N ARG A 300 6.37 24.08 -3.32
CA ARG A 300 6.45 22.95 -2.40
C ARG A 300 7.88 22.67 -1.97
N ALA A 301 8.84 22.69 -2.90
CA ALA A 301 10.25 22.52 -2.57
C ALA A 301 10.76 23.58 -1.59
N ILE A 302 10.25 24.81 -1.67
CA ILE A 302 10.52 25.89 -0.70
C ILE A 302 9.94 25.56 0.67
N LEU A 303 8.67 25.13 0.73
CA LEU A 303 7.99 24.76 1.98
C LEU A 303 8.64 23.55 2.64
N ASP A 304 8.92 22.49 1.89
CA ASP A 304 9.62 21.30 2.38
C ASP A 304 11.01 21.67 2.91
N LYS A 305 11.71 22.60 2.24
CA LYS A 305 13.01 23.08 2.74
C LYS A 305 12.87 23.90 4.03
N LEU A 306 11.86 24.73 4.15
CA LEU A 306 11.58 25.47 5.38
C LEU A 306 11.19 24.53 6.54
N HIS A 307 10.35 23.53 6.28
CA HIS A 307 10.06 22.45 7.21
C HIS A 307 11.35 21.74 7.61
N GLN A 308 12.26 21.47 6.65
CA GLN A 308 13.58 20.89 6.93
C GLN A 308 14.41 21.72 7.91
N LEU A 309 14.31 23.04 7.85
CA LEU A 309 15.03 23.97 8.72
C LEU A 309 14.30 24.27 10.04
N GLY A 310 13.23 23.54 10.37
CA GLY A 310 12.51 23.68 11.64
C GLY A 310 11.36 24.70 11.60
N GLY A 311 10.89 25.06 10.40
CA GLY A 311 9.72 25.92 10.21
C GLY A 311 10.01 27.42 10.27
N ARG A 312 11.23 27.83 10.61
CA ARG A 312 11.73 29.22 10.57
C ARG A 312 13.15 29.26 10.03
N ALA A 313 13.42 30.04 8.99
CA ALA A 313 14.76 30.13 8.39
C ALA A 313 15.03 31.45 7.66
N LYS A 314 16.30 31.77 7.42
CA LYS A 314 16.68 32.91 6.56
C LYS A 314 16.45 32.54 5.09
N LEU A 315 16.15 33.55 4.27
CA LEU A 315 15.94 33.37 2.82
C LEU A 315 17.12 32.70 2.12
N LYS A 316 18.35 33.01 2.52
CA LYS A 316 19.57 32.43 1.92
C LYS A 316 19.64 30.91 2.18
N ASP A 317 19.31 30.49 3.40
CA ASP A 317 19.40 29.10 3.84
C ASP A 317 18.34 28.22 3.17
N ILE A 318 17.21 28.82 2.76
CA ILE A 318 16.19 28.17 1.93
C ILE A 318 16.64 28.10 0.46
N LYS A 319 17.12 29.22 -0.10
CA LYS A 319 17.38 29.36 -1.55
C LYS A 319 18.64 28.63 -2.02
N GLN A 320 19.73 28.67 -1.26
CA GLN A 320 21.01 28.07 -1.70
C GLN A 320 20.90 26.57 -1.99
N PRO A 321 20.29 25.76 -1.11
CA PRO A 321 20.19 24.31 -1.31
C PRO A 321 19.33 23.91 -2.51
N ILE A 322 18.29 24.70 -2.84
CA ILE A 322 17.35 24.39 -3.92
C ILE A 322 17.69 25.09 -5.25
N LYS A 323 18.80 25.83 -5.32
CA LYS A 323 19.15 26.71 -6.47
C LYS A 323 19.23 26.01 -7.83
N LYS A 324 19.49 24.70 -7.83
CA LYS A 324 19.55 23.87 -9.06
C LYS A 324 18.16 23.55 -9.62
N THR A 325 17.14 23.62 -8.77
CA THR A 325 15.75 23.23 -9.09
C THR A 325 14.84 24.46 -9.15
N VAL A 326 15.10 25.46 -8.31
CA VAL A 326 14.37 26.74 -8.26
C VAL A 326 15.38 27.87 -8.35
N SER A 327 15.30 28.72 -9.37
CA SER A 327 16.23 29.85 -9.47
C SER A 327 16.01 30.83 -8.31
N SER A 328 17.05 31.59 -7.94
CA SER A 328 16.95 32.56 -6.83
C SER A 328 15.85 33.61 -7.05
N LYS A 329 15.62 34.01 -8.33
CA LYS A 329 14.57 34.95 -8.71
C LYS A 329 13.18 34.35 -8.49
N GLU A 330 12.95 33.14 -8.99
CA GLU A 330 11.68 32.42 -8.80
C GLU A 330 11.40 32.14 -7.34
N ALA A 331 12.40 31.67 -6.58
CA ALA A 331 12.24 31.40 -5.16
C ALA A 331 11.87 32.67 -4.37
N SER A 332 12.41 33.82 -4.75
CA SER A 332 12.04 35.11 -4.13
C SER A 332 10.59 35.49 -4.41
N ALA A 333 10.14 35.30 -5.66
CA ALA A 333 8.77 35.58 -6.07
C ALA A 333 7.77 34.65 -5.36
N LEU A 334 8.06 33.35 -5.31
CA LEU A 334 7.20 32.36 -4.68
C LEU A 334 7.13 32.53 -3.16
N ILE A 335 8.23 32.87 -2.49
CA ILE A 335 8.19 33.16 -1.05
C ILE A 335 7.29 34.36 -0.76
N LYS A 336 7.37 35.41 -1.59
CA LYS A 336 6.51 36.59 -1.44
C LYS A 336 5.04 36.21 -1.60
N GLU A 337 4.71 35.43 -2.63
CA GLU A 337 3.36 34.93 -2.89
C GLU A 337 2.84 34.07 -1.73
N LEU A 338 3.67 33.18 -1.17
CA LEU A 338 3.30 32.37 0.01
C LEU A 338 3.08 33.20 1.28
N VAL A 339 3.74 34.35 1.40
CA VAL A 339 3.49 35.32 2.48
C VAL A 339 2.16 36.05 2.25
N GLU A 340 1.89 36.48 1.01
CA GLU A 340 0.63 37.13 0.62
C GLU A 340 -0.57 36.18 0.83
N LEU A 341 -0.41 34.88 0.58
CA LEU A 341 -1.40 33.84 0.83
C LEU A 341 -1.54 33.43 2.31
N GLY A 342 -0.72 34.00 3.21
CA GLY A 342 -0.76 33.71 4.65
C GLY A 342 -0.27 32.30 5.03
N VAL A 343 0.41 31.59 4.13
CA VAL A 343 1.07 30.31 4.44
C VAL A 343 2.36 30.55 5.23
N LEU A 344 3.07 31.63 4.87
CA LEU A 344 4.30 32.08 5.50
C LEU A 344 4.10 33.47 6.09
N LYS A 345 4.96 33.83 7.05
CA LYS A 345 5.09 35.21 7.56
C LYS A 345 6.54 35.63 7.59
N GLU A 346 6.79 36.90 7.29
CA GLU A 346 8.12 37.49 7.48
C GLU A 346 8.29 37.87 8.96
N VAL A 347 9.40 37.45 9.55
CA VAL A 347 9.76 37.75 10.94
C VAL A 347 11.13 38.42 10.96
N ARG A 348 11.31 39.44 11.79
CA ARG A 348 12.60 40.09 11.99
C ARG A 348 13.14 39.78 13.37
N ASP A 349 14.43 39.48 13.43
CA ASP A 349 15.18 39.30 14.68
C ASP A 349 16.42 40.19 14.61
N GLY A 350 16.37 41.34 15.29
CA GLY A 350 17.34 42.42 15.11
C GLY A 350 17.43 42.91 13.65
N LYS A 351 18.61 42.79 13.04
CA LYS A 351 18.87 43.19 11.64
C LYS A 351 18.54 42.09 10.62
N GLU A 352 18.25 40.88 11.08
CA GLU A 352 18.10 39.71 10.21
C GLU A 352 16.63 39.42 9.86
N LYS A 353 16.38 39.04 8.61
CA LYS A 353 15.04 38.68 8.10
C LYS A 353 14.90 37.17 8.00
N PHE A 354 13.84 36.66 8.59
CA PHE A 354 13.43 35.26 8.57
C PHE A 354 12.06 35.12 7.91
N VAL A 355 11.76 33.91 7.48
CA VAL A 355 10.43 33.49 7.07
C VAL A 355 10.02 32.32 7.97
N GLU A 356 8.78 32.32 8.45
CA GLU A 356 8.22 31.30 9.35
C GLU A 356 6.88 30.78 8.83
N LEU A 357 6.56 29.50 9.07
CA LEU A 357 5.25 28.91 8.78
C LEU A 357 4.18 29.47 9.72
N VAL A 358 3.00 29.77 9.19
CA VAL A 358 1.89 30.32 9.99
C VAL A 358 1.18 29.23 10.83
N ASN A 359 1.06 28.01 10.30
CA ASN A 359 0.54 26.84 11.01
C ASN A 359 1.62 25.75 11.04
N ARG A 360 2.02 25.31 12.24
CA ARG A 360 3.05 24.27 12.45
C ARG A 360 2.48 22.86 12.36
#